data_AF-A0A429G4C2-F1
#
_entry.id   AF-A0A429G4C2-F1
#
_cell.length_a   1.000
_cell.length_b   1.000
_cell.length_c   1.000
_cell.angle_alpha   90.00
_cell.angle_beta   90.00
_cell.angle_gamma   90.00
#
_symmetry.space_group_name_H-M   'P 1'
#
loop_
_entity.id
_entity.type
_entity.pdbx_description
1 polymer ?
#
loop_
_entity_poly.entity_id
_entity_poly.type
_entity_poly.pdbx_seq_one_letter_code
_entity_poly.pdbx_strand_id
1 'polypeptide(L)'
;MTKKQRIHLDASALLSCILAKSHNKLQRKTDKDEVNYGNKLLYKLKNEKEKNSEIEVVISSEALGEILSKLLENNRDDKQGFVECMSALWDIFQELGPDYAPARKEANEIAIKIAEKDDRISFSDCQIAACALSDSDSVALVTTDKDLIESKVLTEIDKELREKEKRRGKLNITEYSD
;
A
#
# COMPACT_ATOMS: atom_id res chain seq x y z
N MET A 1 10.18 -3.42 -25.58
CA MET A 1 9.94 -2.66 -24.34
C MET A 1 9.67 -3.66 -23.24
N THR A 2 10.56 -3.76 -22.26
CA THR A 2 10.33 -4.49 -21.02
C THR A 2 9.13 -3.87 -20.29
N LYS A 3 8.25 -4.70 -19.71
CA LYS A 3 7.05 -4.23 -19.03
C LYS A 3 7.41 -3.90 -17.57
N LYS A 4 7.23 -2.65 -17.17
CA LYS A 4 7.30 -2.25 -15.77
C LYS A 4 6.26 -3.01 -14.94
N GLN A 5 6.64 -3.40 -13.73
CA GLN A 5 5.76 -4.05 -12.76
C GLN A 5 5.62 -3.12 -11.56
N ARG A 6 4.39 -2.64 -11.31
CA ARG A 6 4.14 -1.69 -10.24
C ARG A 6 3.48 -2.40 -9.05
N ILE A 7 4.08 -2.27 -7.88
CA ILE A 7 3.60 -2.84 -6.61
C ILE A 7 3.11 -1.68 -5.76
N HIS A 8 1.80 -1.61 -5.56
CA HIS A 8 1.17 -0.59 -4.73
C HIS A 8 1.21 -1.02 -3.27
N LEU A 9 1.60 -0.10 -2.38
CA LEU A 9 1.50 -0.31 -0.94
C LEU A 9 0.25 0.38 -0.40
N ASP A 10 -0.58 -0.41 0.27
CA ASP A 10 -1.65 0.10 1.10
C ASP A 10 -1.10 0.77 2.38
N ALA A 11 -1.93 1.62 3.01
CA ALA A 11 -1.61 2.28 4.26
C ALA A 11 -1.30 1.27 5.38
N SER A 12 -2.04 0.17 5.48
CA SER A 12 -1.81 -0.85 6.51
C SER A 12 -0.41 -1.51 6.41
N ALA A 13 0.00 -1.86 5.20
CA ALA A 13 1.31 -2.45 4.92
C ALA A 13 2.45 -1.44 5.13
N LEU A 14 2.25 -0.20 4.70
CA LEU A 14 3.22 0.88 4.89
C LEU A 14 3.39 1.22 6.39
N LEU A 15 2.30 1.21 7.16
CA LEU A 15 2.35 1.45 8.61
C LEU A 15 3.20 0.37 9.30
N SER A 16 3.00 -0.89 8.94
CA SER A 16 3.80 -1.99 9.47
C SER A 16 5.29 -1.81 9.19
N CYS A 17 5.66 -1.33 7.99
CA CYS A 17 7.04 -1.00 7.64
C CYS A 17 7.62 0.14 8.52
N ILE A 18 6.83 1.19 8.76
CA ILE A 18 7.23 2.34 9.61
C ILE A 18 7.43 1.88 11.06
N LEU A 19 6.52 1.07 11.58
CA LEU A 19 6.61 0.51 12.92
C LEU A 19 7.83 -0.40 13.06
N ALA A 20 8.10 -1.25 12.07
CA ALA A 20 9.28 -2.11 12.06
C ALA A 20 10.59 -1.32 12.16
N LYS A 21 10.73 -0.23 11.39
CA LYS A 21 11.94 0.63 11.43
C LYS A 21 12.06 1.45 12.71
N SER A 22 10.95 1.94 13.24
CA SER A 22 10.95 2.78 14.45
C SER A 22 11.02 1.98 15.75
N HIS A 23 10.73 0.68 15.72
CA HIS A 23 10.64 -0.20 16.90
C HIS A 23 11.86 -0.13 17.82
N ASN A 24 13.08 -0.25 17.25
CA ASN A 24 14.31 -0.27 18.03
C ASN A 24 14.59 1.05 18.77
N LYS A 25 14.07 2.16 18.24
CA LYS A 25 14.27 3.50 18.81
C LYS A 25 13.21 3.87 19.83
N LEU A 26 11.99 3.37 19.64
CA LEU A 26 10.83 3.77 20.44
C LEU A 26 10.58 2.92 21.69
N GLN A 27 11.18 1.72 21.82
CA GLN A 27 10.96 0.78 22.95
C GLN A 27 9.48 0.58 23.32
N ARG A 28 8.58 0.77 22.36
CA ARG A 28 7.13 0.66 22.57
C ARG A 28 6.69 -0.79 22.65
N LYS A 29 5.59 -1.06 23.36
CA LYS A 29 4.80 -2.28 23.17
C LYS A 29 4.13 -2.22 21.79
N THR A 30 4.91 -2.49 20.74
CA THR A 30 4.38 -2.76 19.41
C THR A 30 4.12 -4.26 19.29
N ASP A 31 3.10 -4.65 18.52
CA ASP A 31 2.86 -6.05 18.21
C ASP A 31 4.09 -6.62 17.49
N LYS A 32 4.63 -7.73 18.01
CA LYS A 32 5.80 -8.39 17.42
C LYS A 32 5.48 -8.92 16.04
N ASP A 33 4.26 -9.35 15.80
CA ASP A 33 3.87 -9.92 14.52
C ASP A 33 3.81 -8.83 13.44
N GLU A 34 3.31 -7.64 13.77
CA GLU A 34 3.30 -6.47 12.87
C GLU A 34 4.72 -5.99 12.53
N VAL A 35 5.61 -5.93 13.53
CA VAL A 35 7.03 -5.58 13.32
C VAL A 35 7.75 -6.63 12.47
N ASN A 36 7.48 -7.91 12.70
CA ASN A 36 8.07 -9.00 11.91
C ASN A 36 7.57 -8.96 10.47
N TYR A 37 6.28 -8.70 10.27
CA TYR A 37 5.68 -8.52 8.95
C TYR A 37 6.34 -7.35 8.20
N GLY A 38 6.40 -6.17 8.82
CA GLY A 38 7.01 -4.98 8.20
C GLY A 38 8.48 -5.19 7.81
N ASN A 39 9.28 -5.86 8.65
CA ASN A 39 10.66 -6.19 8.32
C ASN A 39 10.77 -7.14 7.11
N LYS A 40 9.94 -8.19 7.07
CA LYS A 40 9.90 -9.14 5.94
C LYS A 40 9.49 -8.46 4.65
N LEU A 41 8.45 -7.62 4.71
CA LEU A 41 7.96 -6.87 3.56
C LEU A 41 9.05 -5.95 3.00
N LEU A 42 9.69 -5.14 3.85
CA LEU A 42 10.78 -4.26 3.43
C LEU A 42 11.94 -5.04 2.80
N TYR A 43 12.35 -6.15 3.41
CA TYR A 43 13.41 -7.01 2.85
C TYR A 43 13.04 -7.53 1.47
N LYS A 44 11.81 -8.03 1.30
CA LYS A 44 11.32 -8.58 0.03
C LYS A 44 11.28 -7.53 -1.07
N LEU A 45 10.66 -6.37 -0.82
CA LEU A 45 10.56 -5.28 -1.79
C LEU A 45 11.94 -4.78 -2.24
N LYS A 46 12.89 -4.65 -1.31
CA LYS A 46 14.28 -4.29 -1.65
C LYS A 46 14.94 -5.33 -2.55
N ASN A 47 14.88 -6.59 -2.15
CA ASN A 47 15.49 -7.70 -2.89
C ASN A 47 14.88 -7.86 -4.29
N GLU A 48 13.57 -7.65 -4.44
CA GLU A 48 12.90 -7.68 -5.73
C GLU A 48 13.35 -6.53 -6.65
N LYS A 49 13.43 -5.31 -6.12
CA LYS A 49 13.96 -4.15 -6.87
C LYS A 49 15.42 -4.32 -7.27
N GLU A 50 16.26 -4.87 -6.38
CA GLU A 50 17.67 -5.14 -6.66
C GLU A 50 17.85 -6.18 -7.77
N LYS A 51 16.99 -7.20 -7.80
CA LYS A 51 17.01 -8.26 -8.82
C LYS A 51 16.37 -7.84 -10.14
N ASN A 52 15.41 -6.92 -10.11
CA ASN A 52 14.68 -6.47 -11.28
C ASN A 52 14.39 -4.96 -11.21
N SER A 53 15.16 -4.18 -11.97
CA SER A 53 15.00 -2.72 -12.05
C SER A 53 13.68 -2.27 -12.68
N GLU A 54 12.90 -3.17 -13.28
CA GLU A 54 11.56 -2.88 -13.82
C GLU A 54 10.47 -2.88 -12.73
N ILE A 55 10.82 -3.24 -11.49
CA ILE A 55 9.90 -3.22 -10.35
C ILE A 55 9.90 -1.82 -9.71
N GLU A 56 8.72 -1.21 -9.67
CA GLU A 56 8.48 0.06 -9.00
C GLU A 56 7.52 -0.15 -7.83
N VAL A 57 7.90 0.35 -6.66
CA VAL A 57 6.99 0.45 -5.51
C VAL A 57 6.23 1.75 -5.66
N VAL A 58 4.92 1.73 -5.42
CA VAL A 58 4.03 2.89 -5.60
C VAL A 58 3.29 3.15 -4.30
N ILE A 59 3.20 4.43 -3.92
CA ILE A 59 2.39 4.89 -2.79
C ILE A 59 1.41 5.94 -3.33
N SER A 60 0.12 5.73 -3.10
CA SER A 60 -0.91 6.69 -3.48
C SER A 60 -0.97 7.87 -2.51
N SER A 61 -1.50 9.00 -2.98
CA SER A 61 -1.80 10.16 -2.13
C SER A 61 -2.69 9.81 -0.94
N GLU A 62 -3.65 8.92 -1.15
CA GLU A 62 -4.62 8.48 -0.16
C GLU A 62 -3.96 7.60 0.89
N ALA A 63 -3.13 6.62 0.48
CA ALA A 63 -2.36 5.80 1.42
C ALA A 63 -1.42 6.66 2.27
N LEU A 64 -0.75 7.64 1.65
CA LEU A 64 0.11 8.57 2.39
C LEU A 64 -0.69 9.45 3.37
N GLY A 65 -1.83 9.99 2.95
CA GLY A 65 -2.71 10.80 3.80
C GLY A 65 -3.24 10.03 5.00
N GLU A 66 -3.62 8.76 4.78
CA GLU A 66 -4.05 7.87 5.85
C GLU A 66 -2.93 7.55 6.83
N ILE A 67 -1.71 7.28 6.34
CA ILE A 67 -0.52 7.10 7.19
C ILE A 67 -0.28 8.33 8.06
N LEU A 68 -0.25 9.53 7.46
CA LEU A 68 0.01 10.76 8.22
C LEU A 68 -1.04 10.98 9.31
N SER A 69 -2.31 10.70 9.00
CA SER A 69 -3.42 10.79 9.96
C SER A 69 -3.24 9.79 11.10
N LYS A 70 -2.99 8.51 10.80
CA LYS A 70 -2.72 7.46 11.80
C LYS A 70 -1.51 7.77 12.67
N LEU A 71 -0.43 8.30 12.08
CA LEU A 71 0.76 8.71 12.84
C LEU A 71 0.47 9.89 13.77
N LEU A 72 -0.30 10.88 13.34
CA LEU A 72 -0.71 11.99 14.19
C LEU A 72 -1.60 11.53 15.35
N GLU A 73 -2.54 10.64 15.08
CA GLU A 73 -3.45 10.09 16.10
C GLU A 73 -2.70 9.23 17.13
N ASN A 74 -1.88 8.29 16.68
CA ASN A 74 -1.12 7.38 17.55
C ASN A 74 -0.03 8.07 18.37
N ASN A 75 0.36 9.29 17.99
CA ASN A 75 1.45 10.04 18.63
C ASN A 75 1.00 11.41 19.14
N ARG A 76 -0.32 11.62 19.33
CA ARG A 76 -0.88 12.93 19.68
C ARG A 76 -0.16 13.61 20.85
N ASP A 77 0.19 12.83 21.86
CA ASP A 77 0.88 13.30 23.07
C ASP A 77 2.37 12.89 23.12
N ASP A 78 2.89 12.20 22.10
CA ASP A 78 4.27 11.74 22.02
C ASP A 78 4.97 12.30 20.78
N LYS A 79 5.46 13.53 20.92
CA LYS A 79 6.21 14.22 19.85
C LYS A 79 7.45 13.45 19.39
N GLN A 80 8.16 12.79 20.30
CA GLN A 80 9.35 12.02 19.94
C GLN A 80 8.94 10.79 19.11
N GLY A 81 7.89 10.11 19.54
CA GLY A 81 7.20 9.06 18.79
C GLY A 81 6.91 9.44 17.35
N PHE A 82 6.24 10.58 17.17
CA PHE A 82 5.91 11.11 15.85
C PHE A 82 7.17 11.37 15.00
N VAL A 83 8.19 12.02 15.56
CA VAL A 83 9.45 12.31 14.84
C VAL A 83 10.15 11.03 14.39
N GLU A 84 10.21 9.99 15.23
CA GLU A 84 10.83 8.73 14.84
C GLU A 84 10.04 7.99 13.76
N CYS A 85 8.71 8.00 13.82
CA CYS A 85 7.88 7.42 12.75
C CYS A 85 8.06 8.18 11.43
N MET A 86 8.15 9.51 11.47
CA MET A 86 8.43 10.33 10.29
C MET A 86 9.83 10.09 9.73
N SER A 87 10.84 9.95 10.59
CA SER A 87 12.19 9.56 10.18
C SER A 87 12.19 8.17 9.53
N ALA A 88 11.46 7.21 10.10
CA ALA A 88 11.34 5.87 9.52
C ALA A 88 10.64 5.89 8.15
N LEU A 89 9.59 6.70 7.98
CA LEU A 89 8.93 6.92 6.69
C LEU A 89 9.91 7.50 5.66
N TRP A 90 10.71 8.50 6.05
CA TRP A 90 11.74 9.07 5.17
C TRP A 90 12.78 8.02 4.76
N ASP A 91 13.27 7.20 5.70
CA ASP A 91 14.21 6.13 5.40
C ASP A 91 13.63 5.11 4.40
N ILE A 92 12.34 4.78 4.52
CA ILE A 92 11.65 3.90 3.55
C ILE A 92 11.63 4.54 2.16
N PHE A 93 11.36 5.85 2.07
CA PHE A 93 11.36 6.57 0.80
C PHE A 93 12.76 6.59 0.16
N GLN A 94 13.81 6.76 0.95
CA GLN A 94 15.19 6.70 0.46
C GLN A 94 15.59 5.30 0.00
N GLU A 95 15.17 4.26 0.73
CA GLU A 95 15.54 2.88 0.44
C GLU A 95 14.77 2.27 -0.72
N LEU A 96 13.45 2.51 -0.80
CA LEU A 96 12.59 1.93 -1.84
C LEU A 96 12.46 2.82 -3.07
N GLY A 97 12.73 4.12 -2.96
CA GLY A 97 12.48 5.12 -4.01
C GLY A 97 11.08 4.95 -4.62
N PRO A 98 10.00 5.01 -3.80
CA PRO A 98 8.66 4.75 -4.30
C PRO A 98 8.22 5.86 -5.26
N ASP A 99 7.50 5.47 -6.31
CA ASP A 99 6.78 6.42 -7.15
C ASP A 99 5.52 6.90 -6.42
N TYR A 100 5.17 8.17 -6.63
CA TYR A 100 4.03 8.79 -6.00
C TYR A 100 2.86 8.87 -6.99
N ALA A 101 1.76 8.20 -6.66
CA ALA A 101 0.55 8.22 -7.47
C ALA A 101 -0.44 9.27 -6.90
N PRO A 102 -0.64 10.42 -7.57
CA PRO A 102 -1.62 11.40 -7.13
C PRO A 102 -3.05 10.91 -7.38
N ALA A 103 -4.01 11.48 -6.67
CA ALA A 103 -5.44 11.29 -6.91
C ALA A 103 -5.79 11.56 -8.38
N ARG A 104 -6.55 10.64 -8.98
CA ARG A 104 -6.99 10.73 -10.39
C ARG A 104 -8.49 10.53 -10.49
N LYS A 105 -9.09 11.17 -11.49
CA LYS A 105 -10.53 11.04 -11.74
C LYS A 105 -10.93 9.59 -11.98
N GLU A 106 -10.16 8.85 -12.77
CA GLU A 106 -10.42 7.45 -13.08
C GLU A 106 -10.38 6.56 -11.84
N ALA A 107 -9.44 6.82 -10.93
CA ALA A 107 -9.37 6.11 -9.65
C ALA A 107 -10.59 6.45 -8.78
N ASN A 108 -11.01 7.70 -8.71
CA ASN A 108 -12.20 8.08 -7.93
C ASN A 108 -13.49 7.43 -8.46
N GLU A 109 -13.65 7.33 -9.78
CA GLU A 109 -14.79 6.63 -10.39
C GLU A 109 -14.81 5.14 -10.02
N ILE A 110 -13.63 4.50 -10.00
CA ILE A 110 -13.51 3.10 -9.56
C ILE A 110 -13.81 2.99 -8.06
N ALA A 111 -13.31 3.91 -7.22
CA ALA A 111 -13.52 3.91 -5.78
C ALA A 111 -15.01 3.99 -5.41
N ILE A 112 -15.76 4.89 -6.07
CA ILE A 112 -17.21 4.99 -5.91
C ILE A 112 -17.88 3.65 -6.26
N LYS A 113 -17.49 3.05 -7.38
CA LYS A 113 -18.05 1.77 -7.81
C LYS A 113 -17.74 0.63 -6.83
N ILE A 114 -16.59 0.64 -6.16
CA ILE A 114 -16.26 -0.33 -5.11
C ILE A 114 -17.20 -0.10 -3.92
N ALA A 115 -17.27 1.13 -3.41
CA ALA A 115 -18.06 1.48 -2.23
C ALA A 115 -19.57 1.24 -2.41
N GLU A 116 -20.11 1.38 -3.63
CA GLU A 116 -21.50 1.05 -3.94
C GLU A 116 -21.80 -0.46 -3.91
N LYS A 117 -20.77 -1.32 -4.04
CA LYS A 117 -20.89 -2.77 -4.19
C LYS A 117 -20.40 -3.57 -2.98
N ASP A 118 -19.50 -3.01 -2.18
CA ASP A 118 -18.92 -3.66 -0.99
C ASP A 118 -18.89 -2.66 0.17
N ASP A 119 -19.88 -2.73 1.05
CA ASP A 119 -20.06 -1.82 2.19
C ASP A 119 -19.12 -2.13 3.38
N ARG A 120 -18.38 -3.24 3.31
CA ARG A 120 -17.37 -3.64 4.30
C ARG A 120 -16.08 -2.85 4.15
N ILE A 121 -15.77 -2.40 2.93
CA ILE A 121 -14.52 -1.71 2.61
C ILE A 121 -14.71 -0.22 2.88
N SER A 122 -13.83 0.39 3.66
CA SER A 122 -13.90 1.83 3.92
C SER A 122 -13.68 2.62 2.62
N PHE A 123 -14.18 3.86 2.55
CA PHE A 123 -13.98 4.65 1.34
C PHE A 123 -12.50 4.99 1.09
N SER A 124 -11.69 5.14 2.14
CA SER A 124 -10.23 5.33 2.01
C SER A 124 -9.58 4.13 1.33
N ASP A 125 -9.91 2.92 1.81
CA ASP A 125 -9.40 1.66 1.24
C ASP A 125 -9.92 1.47 -0.20
N CYS A 126 -11.16 1.87 -0.50
CA CYS A 126 -11.68 1.90 -1.86
C CYS A 126 -10.83 2.81 -2.77
N GLN A 127 -10.40 3.99 -2.30
CA GLN A 127 -9.56 4.89 -3.09
C GLN A 127 -8.16 4.32 -3.31
N ILE A 128 -7.56 3.71 -2.29
CA ILE A 128 -6.24 3.07 -2.40
C ILE A 128 -6.30 1.89 -3.38
N ALA A 129 -7.28 1.00 -3.23
CA ALA A 129 -7.47 -0.13 -4.14
C ALA A 129 -7.78 0.34 -5.57
N ALA A 130 -8.58 1.39 -5.72
CA ALA A 130 -8.87 1.98 -7.02
C ALA A 130 -7.64 2.58 -7.70
N CYS A 131 -6.71 3.17 -6.94
CA CYS A 131 -5.45 3.66 -7.48
C CYS A 131 -4.66 2.50 -8.13
N ALA A 132 -4.51 1.37 -7.41
CA ALA A 132 -3.86 0.18 -7.93
C ALA A 132 -4.60 -0.45 -9.13
N LEU A 133 -5.94 -0.47 -9.10
CA LEU A 133 -6.76 -0.98 -10.21
C LEU A 133 -6.66 -0.09 -11.46
N SER A 134 -6.59 1.22 -11.30
CA SER A 134 -6.47 2.19 -12.40
C SER A 134 -5.10 2.19 -13.08
N ASP A 135 -4.09 1.66 -12.40
CA ASP A 135 -2.73 1.53 -12.93
C ASP A 135 -2.60 0.26 -13.78
N SER A 136 -2.48 0.46 -15.10
CA SER A 136 -2.43 -0.65 -16.07
C SER A 136 -1.23 -1.57 -15.93
N ASP A 137 -0.15 -1.09 -15.28
CA ASP A 137 1.10 -1.82 -15.04
C ASP A 137 1.19 -2.34 -13.60
N SER A 138 0.18 -2.07 -12.76
CA SER A 138 0.11 -2.60 -11.41
C SER A 138 -0.12 -4.11 -11.42
N VAL A 139 0.74 -4.83 -10.71
CA VAL A 139 0.69 -6.30 -10.58
C VAL A 139 0.25 -6.72 -9.18
N ALA A 140 0.42 -5.86 -8.18
CA ALA A 140 0.06 -6.15 -6.81
C ALA A 140 -0.41 -4.91 -6.04
N LEU A 141 -1.37 -5.13 -5.14
CA LEU A 141 -1.70 -4.25 -4.02
C LEU A 141 -1.35 -5.00 -2.74
N VAL A 142 -0.37 -4.50 -2.01
CA VAL A 142 0.10 -5.09 -0.75
C VAL A 142 -0.63 -4.46 0.41
N THR A 143 -1.36 -5.28 1.17
CA THR A 143 -2.18 -4.85 2.30
C THR A 143 -2.25 -5.94 3.37
N THR A 144 -2.46 -5.55 4.64
CA THR A 144 -2.82 -6.49 5.71
C THR A 144 -4.34 -6.53 5.98
N ASP A 145 -5.13 -5.77 5.20
CA ASP A 145 -6.57 -5.77 5.31
C ASP A 145 -7.19 -6.98 4.61
N LYS A 146 -7.86 -7.83 5.40
CA LYS A 146 -8.53 -9.03 4.94
C LYS A 146 -9.75 -8.73 4.08
N ASP A 147 -10.46 -7.63 4.34
CA ASP A 147 -11.63 -7.27 3.56
C ASP A 147 -11.23 -6.91 2.12
N LEU A 148 -10.07 -6.27 1.93
CA LEU A 148 -9.48 -6.06 0.61
C LEU A 148 -9.03 -7.37 -0.05
N ILE A 149 -8.31 -8.24 0.67
CA ILE A 149 -7.79 -9.50 0.13
C ILE A 149 -8.91 -10.44 -0.33
N GLU A 150 -9.99 -10.54 0.44
CA GLU A 150 -11.09 -11.46 0.19
C GLU A 150 -12.21 -10.86 -0.69
N SER A 151 -12.08 -9.60 -1.13
CA SER A 151 -13.13 -8.92 -1.88
C SER A 151 -13.34 -9.52 -3.27
N LYS A 152 -14.53 -10.12 -3.44
CA LYS A 152 -15.05 -10.54 -4.75
C LYS A 152 -15.32 -9.34 -5.64
N VAL A 153 -15.74 -8.20 -5.07
CA VAL A 153 -16.03 -6.97 -5.80
C VAL A 153 -14.76 -6.43 -6.47
N LEU A 154 -13.63 -6.41 -5.77
CA LEU A 154 -12.35 -6.00 -6.36
C LEU A 154 -11.92 -6.97 -7.49
N THR A 155 -12.13 -8.27 -7.29
CA THR A 155 -11.85 -9.28 -8.32
C THR A 155 -12.71 -9.10 -9.58
N GLU A 156 -14.00 -8.79 -9.41
CA GLU A 156 -14.92 -8.51 -10.52
C GLU A 156 -14.55 -7.23 -11.26
N ILE A 157 -14.21 -6.16 -10.53
CA ILE A 157 -13.80 -4.89 -11.13
C ILE A 157 -12.48 -5.06 -11.90
N ASP A 158 -11.48 -5.77 -11.36
CA ASP A 158 -10.25 -6.11 -12.09
C ASP A 158 -10.57 -6.84 -13.40
N LYS A 159 -11.46 -7.83 -13.36
CA LYS A 159 -11.89 -8.58 -14.54
C LYS A 159 -12.52 -7.67 -15.59
N GLU A 160 -13.48 -6.82 -15.19
CA GLU A 160 -14.11 -5.86 -16.11
C GLU A 160 -13.10 -4.89 -16.73
N LEU A 161 -12.12 -4.41 -15.96
CA LEU A 161 -11.08 -3.50 -16.45
C LEU A 161 -10.18 -4.19 -17.47
N ARG A 162 -9.85 -5.47 -17.27
CA ARG A 162 -9.10 -6.28 -18.24
C ARG A 162 -9.89 -6.54 -19.52
N GLU A 163 -11.17 -6.87 -19.42
CA GLU A 163 -12.05 -7.07 -20.58
C GLU A 163 -12.20 -5.79 -21.43
N LYS A 164 -12.06 -4.62 -20.80
CA LYS A 164 -12.05 -3.30 -21.46
C LYS A 164 -10.65 -2.83 -21.87
N GLU A 165 -9.64 -3.69 -21.81
CA GLU A 165 -8.23 -3.39 -22.13
C GLU A 165 -7.61 -2.24 -21.30
N LYS A 166 -8.21 -1.89 -20.16
CA LYS A 166 -7.69 -0.86 -19.24
C LYS A 166 -6.57 -1.37 -18.34
N ARG A 167 -6.43 -2.70 -18.20
CA ARG A 167 -5.36 -3.35 -17.44
C ARG A 167 -4.68 -4.43 -18.28
N ARG A 168 -3.36 -4.54 -18.14
CA ARG A 168 -2.56 -5.55 -18.87
C ARG A 168 -2.57 -6.93 -18.21
N GLY A 169 -2.85 -6.99 -16.92
CA GLY A 169 -2.77 -8.20 -16.10
C GLY A 169 -3.66 -8.12 -14.87
N LYS A 170 -3.89 -9.29 -14.26
CA LYS A 170 -4.67 -9.40 -13.02
C LYS A 170 -3.93 -8.68 -11.89
N LEU A 171 -4.64 -7.86 -11.12
CA LEU A 171 -4.14 -7.33 -9.85
C LEU A 171 -4.13 -8.44 -8.79
N ASN A 172 -2.98 -8.66 -8.14
CA ASN A 172 -2.89 -9.53 -6.97
C ASN A 172 -3.03 -8.69 -5.69
N ILE A 173 -4.11 -8.88 -4.94
CA ILE A 173 -4.30 -8.24 -3.62
C ILE A 173 -3.82 -9.24 -2.57
N THR A 174 -2.82 -8.88 -1.77
CA THR A 174 -2.09 -9.86 -0.96
C THR A 174 -1.37 -9.21 0.23
N GLU A 175 -1.10 -9.99 1.27
CA GLU A 175 -0.16 -9.62 2.34
C GLU A 175 1.31 -9.60 1.86
N TYR A 176 1.60 -10.13 0.66
CA TYR A 176 2.97 -10.21 0.12
C TYR A 176 3.93 -11.07 0.96
N SER A 177 3.40 -11.86 1.88
CA SER A 177 4.06 -12.98 2.58
C SER A 177 4.12 -14.21 1.65
N ASP A 178 5.21 -14.97 1.74
CA ASP A 178 5.47 -16.15 0.90
C ASP A 178 4.47 -17.29 1.11
#